data_AF-W1XHJ0-F1
#
_entry.id   AF-W1XHJ0-F1
#
_cell.length_a   1.000
_cell.length_b   1.000
_cell.length_c   1.000
_cell.angle_alpha   90.00
_cell.angle_beta   90.00
_cell.angle_gamma   90.00
#
_symmetry.space_group_name_H-M   'P 1'
#
loop_
_entity.id
_entity.type
_entity.pdbx_description
1 polymer ?
#
loop_
_entity_poly.entity_id
_entity_poly.type
_entity_poly.pdbx_seq_one_letter_code
_entity_poly.pdbx_strand_id
1 'polypeptide(L)' 'GGGFYENIPRVLPTGVTAEIDCDTWPRLPVFEKLQEWGNVDWHEMYRTFNMGIGMILIVDAVDVDRVKANLE' A
#
# COMPACT_ATOMS: atom_id res chain seq x y z
N GLY A 1 -0.89 9.78 -9.00
CA GLY A 1 -2.06 8.98 -8.58
C GLY A 1 -2.03 7.69 -9.36
N GLY A 2 -2.41 6.57 -8.74
CA GLY A 2 -2.12 5.21 -9.22
C GLY A 2 -2.02 4.14 -8.11
N GLY A 3 -2.12 4.57 -6.84
CA GLY A 3 -2.31 3.67 -5.70
C GLY A 3 -1.25 2.58 -5.61
N PHE A 4 -1.62 1.40 -5.15
CA PHE A 4 -0.68 0.30 -4.95
C PHE A 4 -0.26 -0.31 -6.28
N TYR A 5 -1.23 -0.57 -7.15
CA TYR A 5 -1.02 -1.27 -8.42
C TYR A 5 -0.14 -0.51 -9.40
N GLU A 6 -0.13 0.82 -9.39
CA GLU A 6 0.75 1.57 -10.29
C GLU A 6 2.04 2.03 -9.62
N ASN A 7 2.09 2.25 -8.30
CA ASN A 7 3.31 2.77 -7.67
C ASN A 7 4.32 1.67 -7.33
N ILE A 8 3.87 0.53 -6.80
CA ILE A 8 4.78 -0.52 -6.31
C ILE A 8 5.58 -1.17 -7.44
N PRO A 9 4.99 -1.54 -8.59
CA PRO A 9 5.75 -2.15 -9.67
C PRO A 9 6.83 -1.25 -10.28
N ARG A 10 6.77 0.08 -10.10
CA ARG A 10 7.76 1.03 -10.68
C ARG A 10 9.16 0.87 -10.12
N VAL A 11 9.28 0.38 -8.89
CA VAL A 11 10.59 0.16 -8.22
C VAL A 11 11.03 -1.30 -8.27
N LEU A 12 10.13 -2.23 -8.62
CA LEU A 12 10.44 -3.64 -8.67
C LEU A 12 11.23 -4.01 -9.95
N PRO A 13 12.23 -4.91 -9.85
CA PRO A 13 12.86 -5.48 -11.03
C PRO A 13 11.88 -6.30 -11.89
N THR A 14 12.22 -6.47 -13.16
CA THR A 14 11.47 -7.33 -14.08
C THR A 14 11.35 -8.75 -13.52
N GLY A 15 10.12 -9.29 -13.50
CA GLY A 15 9.85 -10.65 -13.02
C GLY A 15 9.65 -10.76 -11.50
N VAL A 16 9.67 -9.65 -10.77
CA VAL A 16 9.40 -9.61 -9.33
C VAL A 16 7.98 -9.15 -9.06
N THR A 17 7.30 -9.80 -8.11
CA THR A 17 5.97 -9.43 -7.65
C THR A 17 6.01 -9.14 -6.15
N ALA A 18 5.32 -8.09 -5.73
CA ALA A 18 5.07 -7.82 -4.33
C ALA A 18 3.73 -8.44 -3.93
N GLU A 19 3.74 -9.26 -2.89
CA GLU A 19 2.54 -9.75 -2.22
C GLU A 19 2.29 -8.86 -0.99
N ILE A 20 1.05 -8.41 -0.82
CA ILE A 20 0.69 -7.44 0.21
C ILE A 20 -0.54 -7.94 0.94
N ASP A 21 -0.36 -8.24 2.23
CA ASP A 21 -1.46 -8.51 3.13
C ASP A 21 -2.05 -7.19 3.64
N CYS A 22 -3.19 -6.82 3.08
CA CYS A 22 -3.89 -5.57 3.39
C CYS A 22 -4.58 -5.57 4.77
N ASP A 23 -4.63 -6.71 5.47
CA ASP A 23 -5.24 -6.81 6.80
C ASP A 23 -4.22 -6.49 7.92
N THR A 24 -2.96 -6.19 7.56
CA THR A 24 -1.88 -5.89 8.51
C THR A 24 -1.88 -4.45 9.04
N TRP A 25 -2.72 -3.56 8.48
CA TRP A 25 -2.94 -2.20 9.00
C TRP A 25 -4.43 -1.86 9.00
N PRO A 26 -4.89 -0.94 9.86
CA PRO A 26 -6.29 -0.57 9.91
C PRO A 26 -6.69 0.19 8.64
N ARG A 27 -7.78 -0.24 8.01
CA ARG A 27 -8.47 0.56 7.01
C ARG A 27 -9.14 1.76 7.70
N LEU A 28 -8.75 2.97 7.31
CA LEU A 28 -9.32 4.18 7.91
C LEU A 28 -10.79 4.38 7.45
N PRO A 29 -11.70 4.84 8.33
CA PRO A 29 -13.13 5.00 8.02
C PRO A 29 -13.43 5.88 6.80
N VAL A 30 -12.54 6.83 6.48
CA VAL A 30 -12.67 7.67 5.29
C VAL A 30 -12.72 6.86 4.00
N PHE A 31 -11.94 5.77 3.89
CA PHE A 31 -11.90 4.96 2.68
C PHE A 31 -13.16 4.12 2.52
N GLU A 32 -13.74 3.63 3.61
CA GLU A 32 -15.03 2.94 3.59
C GLU A 32 -16.14 3.90 3.14
N LYS A 33 -16.17 5.12 3.68
CA LYS A 33 -17.16 6.12 3.27
C LYS A 33 -17.01 6.53 1.81
N LEU A 34 -15.78 6.68 1.31
CA LEU A 34 -15.53 6.97 -0.10
C LEU A 34 -15.98 5.81 -1.00
N GLN A 35 -15.71 4.57 -0.59
CA GLN A 35 -16.13 3.37 -1.31
C GLN A 35 -17.66 3.28 -1.38
N GLU A 36 -18.34 3.48 -0.24
CA GLU A 36 -19.80 3.46 -0.11
C GLU A 36 -20.47 4.57 -0.94
N TRP A 37 -20.02 5.82 -0.78
CA TRP A 37 -20.64 6.97 -1.46
C TRP A 37 -20.39 6.96 -2.97
N GLY A 38 -19.22 6.51 -3.40
CA GLY A 38 -18.87 6.39 -4.81
C GLY A 38 -19.35 5.09 -5.46
N ASN A 39 -19.82 4.12 -4.67
CA ASN A 39 -20.10 2.75 -5.11
C ASN A 39 -18.94 2.16 -5.94
N VAL A 40 -17.72 2.32 -5.45
CA VAL A 40 -16.48 1.96 -6.16
C VAL A 40 -16.05 0.54 -5.79
N ASP A 41 -15.57 -0.24 -6.74
CA ASP A 41 -15.00 -1.55 -6.43
C ASP A 41 -13.70 -1.43 -5.60
N TRP A 42 -13.44 -2.39 -4.71
CA TRP A 42 -12.24 -2.35 -3.88
C TRP A 42 -10.94 -2.35 -4.70
N HIS A 43 -10.88 -3.04 -5.84
CA HIS A 43 -9.71 -3.00 -6.72
C HIS A 43 -9.42 -1.56 -7.19
N GLU A 44 -10.47 -0.84 -7.60
CA GLU A 44 -10.35 0.56 -8.01
C GLU A 44 -10.04 1.50 -6.84
N MET A 45 -10.48 1.18 -5.62
CA MET A 45 -10.06 1.89 -4.40
C MET A 45 -8.54 1.79 -4.19
N TYR A 46 -7.96 0.59 -4.30
CA TYR A 46 -6.50 0.38 -4.18
C TYR A 46 -5.69 0.91 -5.36
N ARG A 47 -6.31 1.06 -6.54
CA ARG A 47 -5.72 1.74 -7.70
C ARG A 47 -5.73 3.26 -7.55
N THR A 48 -6.74 3.82 -6.91
CA THR A 48 -6.93 5.28 -6.86
C THR A 48 -6.29 5.90 -5.63
N PHE A 49 -6.49 5.28 -4.46
CA PHE A 49 -6.11 5.81 -3.16
C PHE A 49 -4.89 5.09 -2.58
N ASN A 50 -4.29 5.71 -1.56
CA ASN A 50 -3.17 5.14 -0.82
C ASN A 50 -3.61 4.14 0.27
N MET A 51 -4.91 4.04 0.54
CA MET A 51 -5.50 3.09 1.50
C MET A 51 -4.81 3.07 2.88
N GLY A 52 -4.30 4.24 3.32
CA GLY A 52 -3.64 4.42 4.62
C GLY A 52 -2.11 4.36 4.58
N ILE A 53 -1.50 3.95 3.47
CA ILE A 53 -0.04 3.82 3.34
C ILE A 53 0.49 4.87 2.36
N GLY A 54 1.10 5.93 2.89
CA GLY A 54 1.67 7.01 2.06
C GLY A 54 3.04 6.69 1.46
N MET A 55 3.78 5.76 2.05
CA MET A 55 5.14 5.39 1.66
C MET A 55 5.40 3.92 1.92
N ILE A 56 6.14 3.27 1.02
CA ILE A 56 6.55 1.87 1.13
C ILE A 56 8.08 1.82 1.01
N LEU A 57 8.72 1.12 1.92
CA LEU A 57 10.15 0.81 1.87
C LEU A 57 10.33 -0.67 1.57
N ILE A 58 11.21 -0.99 0.62
CA ILE A 58 11.62 -2.36 0.30
C ILE A 58 13.05 -2.51 0.80
N VAL A 59 13.23 -3.38 1.79
CA VAL A 59 14.50 -3.53 2.52
C VAL A 59 14.83 -5.00 2.66
N ASP A 60 16.11 -5.32 2.87
CA ASP A 60 16.52 -6.67 3.22
C ASP A 60 15.88 -7.09 4.56
N ALA A 61 15.52 -8.36 4.68
CA ALA A 61 14.92 -8.92 5.90
C ALA A 61 15.81 -8.68 7.13
N VAL A 62 17.15 -8.71 6.97
CA VAL A 62 18.09 -8.49 8.09
C VAL A 62 18.12 -7.03 8.56
N ASP A 63 17.66 -6.10 7.73
CA ASP A 63 17.69 -4.67 8.00
C ASP A 63 16.37 -4.13 8.57
N VAL A 64 15.31 -4.96 8.66
CA VAL A 64 13.97 -4.54 9.08
C VAL A 64 13.98 -3.84 10.44
N ASP A 65 14.62 -4.43 11.45
CA ASP A 65 14.64 -3.86 12.80
C ASP A 65 15.42 -2.55 12.85
N ARG A 66 16.54 -2.47 12.12
CA ARG A 66 17.34 -1.25 12.00
C ARG A 66 16.52 -0.13 11.36
N VAL A 67 15.79 -0.44 10.29
CA VAL A 67 14.96 0.53 9.57
C VAL A 67 13.81 1.00 10.46
N LYS A 68 13.08 0.08 11.11
CA LYS A 68 11.99 0.42 12.02
C LYS A 68 12.43 1.32 13.17
N ALA A 69 13.61 1.11 13.73
CA ALA A 69 14.14 1.93 14.82
C ALA A 69 14.42 3.40 14.41
N ASN A 70 14.45 3.71 13.12
CA ASN A 70 14.69 5.06 12.58
C ASN A 70 13.44 5.66 11.91
N LEU A 71 12.28 5.00 12.00
CA LEU A 71 11.00 5.55 11.57
C LEU A 71 10.30 6.12 12.81
N GLU A 72 10.06 7.43 12.82
CA GLU A 72 9.31 8.14 13.88
C GLU A 72 7.82 7.80 13.85
#